data_AF-A0A977L8Z1-F1
#
_entry.id   AF-A0A977L8Z1-F1
#
_cell.length_a   1.000
_cell.length_b   1.000
_cell.length_c   1.000
_cell.angle_alpha   90.00
_cell.angle_beta   90.00
_cell.angle_gamma   90.00
#
_symmetry.space_group_name_H-M   'P 1'
#
loop_
_entity.id
_entity.type
_entity.pdbx_description
1 polymer ?
#
loop_
_entity_poly.entity_id
_entity_poly.type
_entity_poly.pdbx_seq_one_letter_code
_entity_poly.pdbx_strand_id
1 'polypeptide(L)'
;MTPQIILYIILAISIVSYVFDLLLEIVNLKAQRKEIPSEIASFYDQEKYLKSLSYTNEQTLFGFFKEGFSFLLSMSILVLGGFGWLDNFLRNYITQEIPLALAFFGATILVSDIITIPFQLYDTFVIEEKYGFNKTSIRTFVADKLKGYALGVIIGGLLISILLYLIQSIGDNFWIWFGLIAIAFIFFVNMFYSSLILPLFNKLTPLEEGELKTSIETFAQKVNFPLDNIFVMDGSKRSNKANAFFSGIGKKKKIVLFDTLIKNHSKDELVAVLAHEVGHFKKKHIVYAFVLSAMQIAFTLYILSLMVFNQQLSIALGGTQQALHLNLIAFGILFSPISGITGLLMSIYSRKNEFEADAYAKQTFNGLSLANALKKLSVDSLDNLYPHPVYVFFCYSHPPLLKRLKALVA
;
A
#
# COMPACT_ATOMS: atom_id res chain seq x y z
N MET A 1 -5.11 27.64 20.81
CA MET A 1 -4.80 26.52 21.73
C MET A 1 -3.34 26.64 22.12
N THR A 2 -3.00 26.33 23.38
CA THR A 2 -1.58 26.35 23.81
C THR A 2 -0.82 25.15 23.23
N PRO A 3 0.52 25.21 23.10
CA PRO A 3 1.31 24.09 22.58
C PRO A 3 1.12 22.82 23.39
N GLN A 4 0.97 22.96 24.71
CA GLN A 4 0.76 21.84 25.62
C GLN A 4 -0.54 21.08 25.32
N ILE A 5 -1.63 21.81 25.05
CA ILE A 5 -2.91 21.18 24.71
C ILE A 5 -2.80 20.48 23.35
N ILE A 6 -2.13 21.09 22.38
CA ILE A 6 -1.90 20.48 21.06
C ILE A 6 -1.10 19.18 21.21
N LEU A 7 -0.03 19.17 22.00
CA LEU A 7 0.75 17.97 22.28
C LEU A 7 -0.13 16.88 22.90
N TYR A 8 -0.96 17.21 23.90
CA TYR A 8 -1.88 16.24 24.50
C TYR A 8 -2.88 15.66 23.50
N ILE A 9 -3.36 16.46 22.55
CA ILE A 9 -4.24 15.97 21.47
C ILE A 9 -3.47 15.03 20.53
N ILE A 10 -2.24 15.38 20.13
CA ILE A 10 -1.38 14.53 19.31
C ILE A 10 -1.14 13.19 20.00
N LEU A 11 -0.79 13.20 21.28
CA LEU A 11 -0.59 11.98 22.08
C LEU A 11 -1.88 11.17 22.21
N ALA A 12 -3.01 11.80 22.52
CA ALA A 12 -4.30 11.13 22.63
C ALA A 12 -4.72 10.46 21.31
N ILE A 13 -4.59 11.16 20.17
CA ILE A 13 -4.87 10.60 18.85
C ILE A 13 -3.97 9.39 18.57
N SER A 14 -2.68 9.50 18.89
CA SER A 14 -1.71 8.43 18.66
C SER A 14 -2.01 7.19 19.51
N ILE A 15 -2.36 7.38 20.78
CA ILE A 15 -2.76 6.31 21.71
C ILE A 15 -4.04 5.65 21.24
N VAL A 16 -5.08 6.43 20.91
CA VAL A 16 -6.37 5.89 20.46
C VAL A 16 -6.19 5.10 19.17
N SER A 17 -5.41 5.62 18.22
CA SER A 17 -5.15 4.92 16.95
C SER A 17 -4.42 3.60 17.19
N TYR A 18 -3.34 3.61 17.99
CA TYR A 18 -2.60 2.39 18.32
C TYR A 18 -3.46 1.34 19.03
N VAL A 19 -4.24 1.76 20.04
CA VAL A 19 -5.14 0.85 20.77
C VAL A 19 -6.22 0.29 19.85
N PHE A 20 -6.77 1.13 18.96
CA PHE A 20 -7.78 0.69 18.00
C PHE A 20 -7.22 -0.38 17.06
N ASP A 21 -6.05 -0.17 16.45
CA ASP A 21 -5.41 -1.12 15.54
C ASP A 21 -5.04 -2.43 16.28
N LEU A 22 -4.49 -2.31 17.49
CA LEU A 22 -4.19 -3.46 18.35
C LEU A 22 -5.43 -4.31 18.66
N LEU A 23 -6.56 -3.66 19.00
CA LEU A 23 -7.81 -4.36 19.28
C LEU A 23 -8.36 -5.06 18.03
N LEU A 24 -8.26 -4.43 16.86
CA LEU A 24 -8.67 -5.03 15.59
C LEU A 24 -7.88 -6.31 15.31
N GLU A 25 -6.56 -6.28 15.46
CA GLU A 25 -5.70 -7.43 15.26
C GLU A 25 -5.97 -8.55 16.28
N ILE A 26 -6.15 -8.24 17.56
CA ILE A 26 -6.50 -9.22 18.60
C ILE A 26 -7.83 -9.91 18.27
N VAL A 27 -8.83 -9.14 17.85
CA VAL A 27 -10.15 -9.66 17.48
C VAL A 27 -10.04 -10.57 16.25
N ASN A 28 -9.21 -10.20 15.27
CA ASN A 28 -8.96 -11.01 14.08
C ASN A 28 -8.25 -12.33 14.40
N LEU A 29 -7.23 -12.28 15.26
CA LEU A 29 -6.48 -13.44 15.71
C LEU A 29 -7.38 -14.45 16.44
N LYS A 30 -8.29 -13.96 17.28
CA LYS A 30 -9.27 -14.80 18.00
C LYS A 30 -10.33 -15.43 17.10
N ALA A 31 -10.53 -14.93 15.89
CA ALA A 31 -11.53 -15.45 14.96
C ALA A 31 -11.07 -16.67 14.16
N GLN A 32 -9.79 -17.06 14.29
CA GLN A 32 -9.24 -18.24 13.61
C GLN A 32 -10.01 -19.52 13.92
N ARG A 33 -10.13 -20.38 12.92
CA ARG A 33 -10.78 -21.69 13.02
C ARG A 33 -9.84 -22.76 12.46
N LYS A 34 -9.92 -23.98 13.00
CA LYS A 34 -9.11 -25.13 12.54
C LYS A 34 -9.79 -25.96 11.46
N GLU A 35 -11.08 -25.70 11.20
CA GLU A 35 -11.89 -26.40 10.21
C GLU A 35 -11.75 -25.76 8.84
N ILE A 36 -11.42 -26.56 7.83
CA ILE A 36 -11.32 -26.07 6.45
C ILE A 36 -12.74 -25.89 5.89
N PRO A 37 -13.08 -24.73 5.29
CA PRO A 37 -14.36 -24.54 4.62
C PRO A 37 -14.56 -25.56 3.50
N SER A 38 -15.78 -26.09 3.39
CA SER A 38 -16.14 -27.11 2.38
C SER A 38 -15.83 -26.67 0.94
N GLU A 39 -15.93 -25.37 0.67
CA GLU A 39 -15.74 -24.74 -0.62
C GLU A 39 -14.30 -24.80 -1.12
N ILE A 40 -13.32 -24.94 -0.21
CA ILE A 40 -11.89 -24.99 -0.52
C ILE A 40 -11.20 -26.27 -0.05
N ALA A 41 -11.91 -27.17 0.65
CA ALA A 41 -11.36 -28.41 1.18
C ALA A 41 -10.63 -29.27 0.14
N SER A 42 -11.05 -29.24 -1.13
CA SER A 42 -10.38 -29.99 -2.21
C SER A 42 -9.02 -29.40 -2.64
N PHE A 43 -8.73 -28.15 -2.27
CA PHE A 43 -7.49 -27.43 -2.61
C PHE A 43 -6.54 -27.28 -1.42
N TYR A 44 -6.99 -27.67 -0.22
CA TYR A 44 -6.33 -27.38 1.03
C TYR A 44 -6.22 -28.67 1.85
N ASP A 45 -5.01 -29.17 2.05
CA ASP A 45 -4.77 -30.24 3.01
C ASP A 45 -4.70 -29.69 4.45
N GLN A 46 -4.94 -30.57 5.44
CA GLN A 46 -4.99 -30.16 6.84
C GLN A 46 -3.64 -29.63 7.35
N GLU A 47 -2.52 -30.18 6.87
CA GLU A 47 -1.18 -29.79 7.31
C GLU A 47 -0.86 -28.36 6.85
N LYS A 48 -1.08 -28.07 5.57
CA LYS A 48 -0.93 -26.75 4.95
C LYS A 48 -1.86 -25.76 5.61
N TYR A 49 -3.07 -26.16 6.02
CA TYR A 49 -3.99 -25.24 6.69
C TYR A 49 -3.52 -24.87 8.09
N LEU A 50 -3.03 -25.85 8.85
CA LEU A 50 -2.38 -25.57 10.13
C LEU A 50 -1.12 -24.69 9.94
N LYS A 51 -0.40 -24.85 8.82
CA LYS A 51 0.71 -23.98 8.43
C LYS A 51 0.26 -22.54 8.17
N SER A 52 -0.88 -22.29 7.50
CA SER A 52 -1.37 -20.91 7.29
C SER A 52 -1.83 -20.23 8.58
N LEU A 53 -2.46 -21.00 9.49
CA LEU A 53 -2.78 -20.49 10.83
C LEU A 53 -1.52 -20.13 11.61
N SER A 54 -0.48 -20.98 11.55
CA SER A 54 0.81 -20.71 12.18
C SER A 54 1.49 -19.47 11.59
N TYR A 55 1.44 -19.32 10.26
CA TYR A 55 1.95 -18.13 9.55
C TYR A 55 1.26 -16.86 10.02
N THR A 56 -0.08 -16.88 10.02
CA THR A 56 -0.89 -15.75 10.48
C THR A 56 -0.56 -15.41 11.93
N ASN A 57 -0.43 -16.41 12.81
CA ASN A 57 -0.10 -16.20 14.22
C ASN A 57 1.29 -15.58 14.41
N GLU A 58 2.30 -16.11 13.72
CA GLU A 58 3.67 -15.62 13.86
C GLU A 58 3.82 -14.20 13.30
N GLN A 59 3.20 -13.90 12.16
CA GLN A 59 3.15 -12.53 11.64
C GLN A 59 2.42 -11.58 12.58
N THR A 60 1.27 -11.98 13.14
CA THR A 60 0.49 -11.12 14.05
C THR A 60 1.25 -10.86 15.35
N LEU A 61 1.86 -11.88 15.96
CA LEU A 61 2.64 -11.75 17.19
C LEU A 61 3.90 -10.90 16.98
N PHE A 62 4.60 -11.10 15.87
CA PHE A 62 5.72 -10.27 15.49
C PHE A 62 5.29 -8.83 15.22
N GLY A 63 4.14 -8.64 14.57
CA GLY A 63 3.47 -7.36 14.36
C GLY A 63 3.25 -6.61 15.67
N PHE A 64 2.66 -7.26 16.68
CA PHE A 64 2.46 -6.66 18.01
C PHE A 64 3.76 -6.15 18.63
N PHE A 65 4.84 -6.92 18.55
CA PHE A 65 6.13 -6.49 19.08
C PHE A 65 6.69 -5.29 18.32
N LYS A 66 6.71 -5.37 16.98
CA LYS A 66 7.22 -4.32 16.10
C LYS A 66 6.44 -3.01 16.25
N GLU A 67 5.11 -3.08 16.24
CA GLU A 67 4.23 -1.92 16.38
C GLU A 67 4.29 -1.35 17.78
N GLY A 68 4.29 -2.19 18.83
CA GLY A 68 4.47 -1.73 20.21
C GLY A 68 5.79 -1.00 20.42
N PHE A 69 6.90 -1.55 19.90
CA PHE A 69 8.19 -0.86 19.92
C PHE A 69 8.16 0.48 19.18
N SER A 70 7.61 0.50 17.97
CA SER A 70 7.54 1.70 17.12
C SER A 70 6.65 2.79 17.75
N PHE A 71 5.54 2.38 18.39
CA PHE A 71 4.65 3.25 19.14
C PHE A 71 5.36 3.87 20.34
N LEU A 72 6.00 3.05 21.20
CA LEU A 72 6.74 3.54 22.37
C LEU A 72 7.87 4.49 21.98
N LEU A 73 8.61 4.17 20.91
CA LEU A 73 9.64 5.05 20.36
C LEU A 73 9.05 6.39 19.89
N SER A 74 7.98 6.34 19.10
CA SER A 74 7.32 7.55 18.59
C SER A 74 6.77 8.42 19.72
N MET A 75 6.18 7.81 20.74
CA MET A 75 5.71 8.51 21.96
C MET A 75 6.87 9.11 22.73
N SER A 76 7.98 8.40 22.87
CA SER A 76 9.19 8.91 23.53
C SER A 76 9.74 10.13 22.78
N ILE A 77 9.84 10.06 21.45
CA ILE A 77 10.29 11.19 20.62
C ILE A 77 9.36 12.40 20.79
N LEU A 78 8.04 12.20 20.79
CA LEU A 78 7.07 13.29 20.94
C LEU A 78 7.12 13.93 22.32
N VAL A 79 7.13 13.14 23.40
CA VAL A 79 7.15 13.65 24.78
C VAL A 79 8.47 14.34 25.11
N LEU A 80 9.59 13.83 24.59
CA LEU A 80 10.92 14.43 24.81
C LEU A 80 11.22 15.61 23.87
N GLY A 81 10.31 15.96 22.95
CA GLY A 81 10.53 17.03 21.98
C GLY A 81 11.63 16.71 20.95
N GLY A 82 11.84 15.43 20.63
CA GLY A 82 12.93 14.95 19.77
C GLY A 82 12.91 15.53 18.35
N PHE A 83 11.72 15.80 17.79
CA PHE A 83 11.61 16.49 16.50
C PHE A 83 12.10 17.93 16.58
N GLY A 84 11.69 18.68 17.61
CA GLY A 84 12.19 20.02 17.86
C GLY A 84 13.69 20.08 18.16
N TRP A 85 14.21 19.09 18.90
CA TRP A 85 15.66 18.95 19.10
C TRP A 85 16.40 18.80 17.77
N LEU A 86 15.91 17.95 16.87
CA LEU A 86 16.52 17.75 15.56
C LEU A 86 16.45 19.02 14.69
N ASP A 87 15.31 19.72 14.68
CA ASP A 87 15.17 21.01 13.99
C ASP A 87 16.21 22.03 14.51
N ASN A 88 16.28 22.23 15.83
CA ASN A 88 17.24 23.15 16.44
C ASN A 88 18.70 22.74 16.15
N PHE A 89 19.01 21.45 16.17
CA PHE A 89 20.33 20.94 15.84
C PHE A 89 20.74 21.28 14.40
N LEU A 90 19.85 21.02 13.44
CA LEU A 90 20.12 21.27 12.02
C LEU A 90 20.19 22.76 11.67
N ARG A 91 19.42 23.61 12.37
CA ARG A 91 19.45 25.07 12.21
C ARG A 91 20.82 25.69 12.51
N ASN A 92 21.66 25.04 13.32
CA ASN A 92 23.04 25.48 13.56
C ASN A 92 23.92 25.42 12.30
N TYR A 93 23.53 24.59 11.33
CA TYR A 93 24.31 24.33 10.11
C TYR A 93 23.60 24.80 8.83
N ILE A 94 22.27 24.87 8.85
CA ILE A 94 21.45 25.17 7.67
C ILE A 94 20.53 26.34 7.96
N THR A 95 20.77 27.45 7.26
CA THR A 95 20.00 28.69 7.42
C THR A 95 18.81 28.79 6.47
N GLN A 96 18.86 28.09 5.33
CA GLN A 96 17.80 28.10 4.33
C GLN A 96 16.69 27.09 4.68
N GLU A 97 15.43 27.55 4.68
CA GLU A 97 14.28 26.75 5.14
C GLU A 97 14.02 25.47 4.32
N ILE A 98 14.18 25.51 2.98
CA ILE A 98 13.94 24.33 2.13
C ILE A 98 15.02 23.27 2.35
N PRO A 99 16.34 23.57 2.22
CA PRO A 99 17.39 22.61 2.58
C PRO A 99 17.29 22.09 4.02
N LEU A 100 16.89 22.93 4.97
CA LEU A 100 16.68 22.52 6.36
C LEU A 100 15.59 21.45 6.47
N ALA A 101 14.43 21.68 5.84
CA ALA A 101 13.34 20.72 5.84
C ALA A 101 13.71 19.41 5.13
N LEU A 102 14.44 19.47 4.01
CA LEU A 102 14.92 18.28 3.31
C LEU A 102 15.91 17.48 4.17
N ALA A 103 16.86 18.15 4.83
CA ALA A 103 17.79 17.51 5.76
C ALA A 103 17.05 16.90 6.95
N PHE A 104 16.05 17.60 7.50
CA PHE A 104 15.22 17.13 8.60
C PHE A 104 14.44 15.85 8.24
N PHE A 105 13.73 15.84 7.11
CA PHE A 105 13.02 14.65 6.65
C PHE A 105 13.97 13.52 6.29
N GLY A 106 15.09 13.83 5.61
CA GLY A 106 16.13 12.85 5.27
C GLY A 106 16.71 12.18 6.52
N ALA A 107 17.09 12.96 7.53
CA ALA A 107 17.60 12.45 8.79
C ALA A 107 16.56 11.62 9.53
N THR A 108 15.31 12.10 9.62
CA THR A 108 14.21 11.38 10.28
C THR A 108 13.94 10.03 9.61
N ILE A 109 13.86 10.00 8.27
CA ILE A 109 13.62 8.76 7.50
C ILE A 109 14.79 7.78 7.65
N LEU A 110 16.03 8.27 7.56
CA LEU A 110 17.22 7.41 7.69
C LEU A 110 17.33 6.80 9.09
N VAL A 111 17.13 7.59 10.14
CA VAL A 111 17.14 7.09 11.52
C VAL A 111 16.01 6.08 11.72
N SER A 112 14.80 6.39 11.25
CA SER A 112 13.67 5.47 11.32
C SER A 112 13.93 4.16 10.58
N ASP A 113 14.55 4.19 9.41
CA ASP A 113 14.88 2.97 8.68
C ASP A 113 15.96 2.16 9.42
N ILE A 114 17.05 2.80 9.88
CA ILE A 114 18.11 2.11 10.64
C ILE A 114 17.55 1.36 11.84
N ILE A 115 16.66 2.00 12.59
CA ILE A 115 16.00 1.40 13.76
C ILE A 115 15.11 0.21 13.36
N THR A 116 14.49 0.26 12.17
CA THR A 116 13.56 -0.77 11.72
C THR A 116 14.19 -1.88 10.86
N ILE A 117 15.42 -1.70 10.37
CA ILE A 117 16.18 -2.72 9.61
C ILE A 117 16.17 -4.08 10.32
N PRO A 118 16.43 -4.20 11.64
CA PRO A 118 16.39 -5.50 12.31
C PRO A 118 15.04 -6.20 12.17
N PHE A 119 13.93 -5.47 12.27
CA PHE A 119 12.58 -6.04 12.07
C PHE A 119 12.35 -6.45 10.62
N GLN A 120 12.80 -5.64 9.65
CA GLN A 120 12.68 -5.95 8.23
C GLN A 120 13.49 -7.21 7.85
N LEU A 121 14.70 -7.35 8.40
CA LEU A 121 15.53 -8.53 8.22
C LEU A 121 14.90 -9.77 8.85
N TYR A 122 14.33 -9.66 10.05
CA TYR A 122 13.64 -10.77 10.70
C TYR A 122 12.40 -11.22 9.91
N ASP A 123 11.58 -10.27 9.46
CA ASP A 123 10.42 -10.54 8.63
C ASP A 123 10.81 -11.29 7.34
N THR A 124 11.80 -10.77 6.60
CA THR A 124 12.20 -11.32 5.30
C THR A 124 12.98 -12.63 5.41
N PHE A 125 14.00 -12.69 6.27
CA PHE A 125 14.97 -13.79 6.30
C PHE A 125 14.69 -14.83 7.40
N VAL A 126 13.72 -14.58 8.28
CA VAL A 126 13.30 -15.56 9.31
C VAL A 126 11.86 -15.99 9.07
N ILE A 127 10.89 -15.07 9.12
CA ILE A 127 9.46 -15.42 8.98
C ILE A 127 9.17 -15.87 7.55
N GLU A 128 9.37 -15.02 6.55
CA GLU A 128 9.06 -15.37 5.15
C GLU A 128 9.91 -16.56 4.65
N GLU A 129 11.15 -16.71 5.12
CA GLU A 129 12.00 -17.88 4.82
C GLU A 129 11.41 -19.17 5.43
N LYS A 130 11.01 -19.15 6.70
CA LYS A 130 10.39 -20.29 7.41
C LYS A 130 9.15 -20.83 6.68
N TYR A 131 8.34 -19.95 6.10
CA TYR A 131 7.14 -20.35 5.36
C TYR A 131 7.41 -20.68 3.89
N GLY A 132 8.63 -20.44 3.39
CA GLY A 132 9.07 -20.74 2.04
C GLY A 132 8.73 -19.65 1.00
N PHE A 133 8.38 -18.45 1.48
CA PHE A 133 8.07 -17.31 0.63
C PHE A 133 9.29 -16.53 0.18
N ASN A 134 10.30 -16.38 1.04
CA ASN A 134 11.46 -15.58 0.68
C ASN A 134 12.29 -16.23 -0.44
N LYS A 135 12.63 -15.41 -1.44
CA LYS A 135 13.61 -15.70 -2.50
C LYS A 135 14.65 -14.59 -2.65
N THR A 136 14.53 -13.55 -1.82
CA THR A 136 15.41 -12.39 -1.83
C THR A 136 16.75 -12.75 -1.18
N SER A 137 17.86 -12.40 -1.83
CA SER A 137 19.19 -12.45 -1.22
C SER A 137 19.50 -11.16 -0.48
N ILE A 138 20.43 -11.19 0.48
CA ILE A 138 20.91 -9.98 1.19
C ILE A 138 21.38 -8.90 0.19
N ARG A 139 22.04 -9.31 -0.90
CA ARG A 139 22.48 -8.39 -1.96
C ARG A 139 21.29 -7.71 -2.64
N THR A 140 20.24 -8.45 -2.97
CA THR A 140 19.02 -7.89 -3.57
C THR A 140 18.32 -6.96 -2.58
N PHE A 141 18.21 -7.36 -1.31
CA PHE A 141 17.61 -6.56 -0.24
C PHE A 141 18.29 -5.19 -0.09
N VAL A 142 19.63 -5.17 0.02
CA VAL A 142 20.40 -3.92 0.15
C VAL A 142 20.33 -3.09 -1.14
N ALA A 143 20.43 -3.72 -2.32
CA ALA A 143 20.36 -3.02 -3.59
C ALA A 143 18.98 -2.35 -3.80
N ASP A 144 17.89 -3.03 -3.43
CA ASP A 144 16.54 -2.48 -3.52
C ASP A 144 16.34 -1.31 -2.55
N LYS A 145 16.89 -1.39 -1.34
CA LYS A 145 16.89 -0.27 -0.39
C LYS A 145 17.60 0.96 -0.95
N LEU A 146 18.81 0.79 -1.48
CA LEU A 146 19.59 1.90 -2.05
C LEU A 146 18.89 2.54 -3.25
N LYS A 147 18.29 1.74 -4.14
CA LYS A 147 17.46 2.25 -5.24
C LYS A 147 16.23 3.00 -4.71
N GLY A 148 15.60 2.47 -3.66
CA GLY A 148 14.49 3.11 -2.97
C GLY A 148 14.87 4.48 -2.39
N TYR A 149 16.04 4.60 -1.75
CA TYR A 149 16.54 5.88 -1.25
C TYR A 149 16.83 6.86 -2.37
N ALA A 150 17.51 6.43 -3.43
CA ALA A 150 17.78 7.28 -4.59
C ALA A 150 16.47 7.81 -5.19
N LEU A 151 15.48 6.94 -5.39
CA LEU A 151 14.17 7.33 -5.92
C LEU A 151 13.42 8.25 -4.95
N GLY A 152 13.47 7.96 -3.65
CA GLY A 152 12.83 8.77 -2.61
C GLY A 152 13.42 10.18 -2.50
N VAL A 153 14.75 10.31 -2.59
CA VAL A 153 15.44 11.60 -2.62
C VAL A 153 15.07 12.38 -3.88
N ILE A 154 15.09 11.73 -5.05
CA ILE A 154 14.78 12.40 -6.33
C ILE A 154 13.32 12.83 -6.38
N ILE A 155 12.38 11.92 -6.16
CA ILE A 155 10.94 12.19 -6.31
C ILE A 155 10.40 12.91 -5.07
N GLY A 156 10.60 12.33 -3.89
CA GLY A 156 10.09 12.88 -2.64
C GLY A 156 10.74 14.21 -2.29
N GLY A 157 12.06 14.32 -2.45
CA GLY A 157 12.78 15.58 -2.25
C GLY A 157 12.31 16.67 -3.21
N LEU A 158 12.08 16.36 -4.49
CA LEU A 158 11.52 17.32 -5.46
C LEU A 158 10.12 17.79 -5.05
N LEU A 159 9.21 16.86 -4.71
CA LEU A 159 7.84 17.21 -4.35
C LEU A 159 7.77 18.04 -3.06
N ILE A 160 8.55 17.68 -2.03
CA ILE A 160 8.63 18.45 -0.79
C ILE A 160 9.21 19.84 -1.08
N SER A 161 10.24 19.94 -1.92
CA SER A 161 10.82 21.24 -2.30
C SER A 161 9.80 22.13 -2.99
N ILE A 162 9.03 21.59 -3.94
CA ILE A 162 7.95 22.32 -4.62
C ILE A 162 6.86 22.74 -3.64
N LEU A 163 6.44 21.85 -2.74
CA LEU A 163 5.44 22.16 -1.71
C LEU A 163 5.90 23.35 -0.85
N LEU A 164 7.11 23.25 -0.28
CA LEU A 164 7.65 24.29 0.60
C LEU A 164 7.88 25.61 -0.13
N TYR A 165 8.36 25.54 -1.37
CA TYR A 165 8.51 26.72 -2.23
C TYR A 165 7.17 27.43 -2.46
N LEU A 166 6.11 26.68 -2.76
CA LEU A 166 4.76 27.25 -2.95
C LEU A 166 4.20 27.82 -1.65
N ILE A 167 4.37 27.13 -0.52
CA ILE A 167 3.97 27.64 0.80
C ILE A 167 4.65 28.99 1.08
N GLN A 168 5.95 29.10 0.81
CA GLN A 168 6.71 30.34 1.05
C GLN A 168 6.36 31.46 0.06
N SER A 169 6.07 31.12 -1.20
CA SER A 169 5.88 32.12 -2.26
C SER A 169 4.47 32.68 -2.35
N ILE A 170 3.45 31.85 -2.16
CA ILE A 170 2.04 32.22 -2.39
C ILE A 170 1.14 32.01 -1.16
N GLY A 171 1.73 31.67 -0.01
CA GLY A 171 1.02 31.56 1.27
C GLY A 171 -0.08 30.50 1.25
N ASP A 172 -1.19 30.77 1.92
CA ASP A 172 -2.33 29.85 2.09
C ASP A 172 -2.87 29.28 0.78
N ASN A 173 -2.74 30.00 -0.35
CA ASN A 173 -3.24 29.55 -1.64
C ASN A 173 -2.39 28.42 -2.29
N PHE A 174 -1.32 27.96 -1.64
CA PHE A 174 -0.47 26.88 -2.16
C PHE A 174 -1.24 25.59 -2.47
N TRP A 175 -2.31 25.30 -1.72
CA TRP A 175 -3.01 24.02 -1.80
C TRP A 175 -3.63 23.77 -3.18
N ILE A 176 -4.05 24.82 -3.89
CA ILE A 176 -4.61 24.71 -5.24
C ILE A 176 -3.50 24.31 -6.22
N TRP A 177 -2.41 25.07 -6.24
CA TRP A 177 -1.30 24.89 -7.18
C TRP A 177 -0.55 23.60 -6.91
N PHE A 178 -0.21 23.32 -5.65
CA PHE A 178 0.39 22.06 -5.27
C PHE A 178 -0.56 20.89 -5.51
N GLY A 179 -1.86 21.07 -5.29
CA GLY A 179 -2.88 20.07 -5.60
C GLY A 179 -2.90 19.70 -7.09
N LEU A 180 -2.87 20.69 -7.98
CA LEU A 180 -2.77 20.45 -9.43
C LEU A 180 -1.48 19.72 -9.81
N ILE A 181 -0.34 20.12 -9.24
CA ILE A 181 0.95 19.45 -9.44
C ILE A 181 0.91 18.01 -8.94
N ALA A 182 0.36 17.76 -7.75
CA ALA A 182 0.25 16.43 -7.16
C ALA A 182 -0.67 15.53 -7.98
N ILE A 183 -1.81 16.04 -8.45
CA ILE A 183 -2.74 15.31 -9.33
C ILE A 183 -2.07 14.98 -10.66
N ALA A 184 -1.39 15.95 -11.29
CA ALA A 184 -0.65 15.72 -12.52
C ALA A 184 0.48 14.70 -12.32
N PHE A 185 1.19 14.78 -11.20
CA PHE A 185 2.25 13.84 -10.83
C PHE A 185 1.70 12.42 -10.63
N ILE A 186 0.60 12.24 -9.91
CA ILE A 186 -0.03 10.92 -9.72
C ILE A 186 -0.56 10.37 -11.03
N PHE A 187 -1.13 11.22 -11.89
CA PHE A 187 -1.52 10.82 -13.23
C PHE A 187 -0.31 10.32 -14.04
N PHE A 188 0.80 11.06 -14.00
CA PHE A 188 2.06 10.68 -14.64
C PHE A 188 2.60 9.35 -14.09
N VAL A 189 2.65 9.16 -12.77
CA VAL A 189 3.09 7.90 -12.16
C VAL A 189 2.18 6.75 -12.56
N ASN A 190 0.86 6.89 -12.50
CA ASN A 190 -0.08 5.85 -12.96
C ASN A 190 0.14 5.48 -14.44
N MET A 191 0.51 6.45 -15.27
CA MET A 191 0.81 6.23 -16.69
C MET A 191 2.11 5.47 -16.91
N PHE A 192 3.16 5.84 -16.18
CA PHE A 192 4.53 5.43 -16.50
C PHE A 192 5.18 4.49 -15.47
N TYR A 193 4.48 4.13 -14.38
CA TYR A 193 5.02 3.29 -13.31
C TYR A 193 5.65 2.00 -13.85
N SER A 194 4.93 1.24 -14.69
CA SER A 194 5.41 -0.03 -15.26
C SER A 194 6.56 0.14 -16.26
N SER A 195 6.74 1.33 -16.82
CA SER A 195 7.73 1.59 -17.87
C SER A 195 8.99 2.30 -17.34
N LEU A 196 8.89 3.09 -16.26
CA LEU A 196 9.99 3.87 -15.70
C LEU A 196 10.45 3.36 -14.34
N ILE A 197 9.53 3.00 -13.44
CA ILE A 197 9.84 2.67 -12.04
C ILE A 197 10.04 1.16 -11.89
N LEU A 198 9.08 0.36 -12.34
CA LEU A 198 9.10 -1.08 -12.19
C LEU A 198 10.35 -1.75 -12.78
N PRO A 199 10.87 -1.35 -13.97
CA PRO A 199 12.07 -1.95 -14.55
C PRO A 199 13.36 -1.71 -13.75
N LEU A 200 13.38 -0.74 -12.83
CA LEU A 200 14.52 -0.51 -11.94
C LEU A 200 14.70 -1.65 -10.93
N PHE A 201 13.61 -2.37 -10.62
CA PHE A 201 13.56 -3.42 -9.61
C PHE A 201 13.41 -4.82 -10.22
N ASN A 202 12.60 -4.94 -11.27
CA ASN A 202 12.20 -6.21 -11.87
C ASN A 202 12.49 -6.24 -13.37
N LYS A 203 12.73 -7.43 -13.91
CA LYS A 203 12.83 -7.66 -15.34
C LYS A 203 11.43 -7.88 -15.90
N LEU A 204 11.09 -7.12 -16.94
CA LEU A 204 9.89 -7.33 -17.74
C LEU A 204 10.30 -7.92 -19.09
N THR A 205 9.80 -9.11 -19.39
CA THR A 205 9.99 -9.77 -20.70
C THR A 205 8.65 -9.94 -21.39
N PRO A 206 8.55 -9.79 -22.72
CA PRO A 206 7.34 -10.12 -23.45
C PRO A 206 6.92 -11.58 -23.17
N LEU A 207 5.60 -11.83 -23.08
CA LEU A 207 5.09 -13.19 -22.99
C LEU A 207 5.42 -13.94 -24.30
N GLU A 208 5.95 -15.15 -24.16
CA GLU A 208 6.29 -16.01 -25.29
C GLU A 208 5.06 -16.36 -26.13
N GLU A 209 5.28 -16.61 -27.42
CA GLU A 209 4.22 -17.12 -28.30
C GLU A 209 3.76 -18.49 -27.82
N GLY A 210 2.45 -18.72 -27.79
CA GLY A 210 1.88 -19.99 -27.34
C GLY A 210 0.41 -19.88 -26.99
N GLU A 211 -0.17 -21.00 -26.54
CA GLU A 211 -1.61 -21.09 -26.29
C GLU A 211 -2.15 -20.06 -25.30
N LEU A 212 -1.38 -19.75 -24.25
CA LEU A 212 -1.76 -18.77 -23.24
C LEU A 212 -1.91 -17.38 -23.87
N LYS A 213 -0.91 -16.93 -24.62
CA LYS A 213 -0.93 -15.63 -25.31
C LYS A 213 -2.12 -15.54 -26.27
N THR A 214 -2.31 -16.55 -27.12
CA THR A 214 -3.44 -16.62 -28.06
C THR A 214 -4.79 -16.56 -27.33
N SER A 215 -4.93 -17.25 -26.20
CA SER A 215 -6.18 -17.26 -25.43
C SER A 215 -6.47 -15.91 -24.80
N ILE A 216 -5.45 -15.22 -24.30
CA ILE A 216 -5.57 -13.85 -23.76
C ILE A 216 -5.97 -12.87 -24.86
N GLU A 217 -5.31 -12.93 -26.02
CA GLU A 217 -5.61 -12.06 -27.16
C GLU A 217 -7.02 -12.31 -27.69
N THR A 218 -7.44 -13.57 -27.82
CA THR A 218 -8.79 -13.94 -28.24
C THR A 218 -9.83 -13.40 -27.26
N PHE A 219 -9.60 -13.56 -25.95
CA PHE A 219 -10.50 -13.00 -24.94
C PHE A 219 -10.54 -11.46 -25.01
N ALA A 220 -9.39 -10.80 -25.11
CA ALA A 220 -9.30 -9.35 -25.20
C ALA A 220 -10.05 -8.81 -26.43
N GLN A 221 -9.93 -9.47 -27.58
CA GLN A 221 -10.69 -9.15 -28.80
C GLN A 221 -12.19 -9.34 -28.59
N LYS A 222 -12.62 -10.49 -28.04
CA LYS A 222 -14.03 -10.79 -27.74
C LYS A 222 -14.71 -9.68 -26.93
N VAL A 223 -14.00 -9.10 -25.96
CA VAL A 223 -14.54 -8.07 -25.08
C VAL A 223 -14.15 -6.64 -25.50
N ASN A 224 -13.57 -6.45 -26.69
CA ASN A 224 -13.09 -5.16 -27.19
C ASN A 224 -12.21 -4.44 -26.15
N PHE A 225 -11.22 -5.13 -25.60
CA PHE A 225 -10.22 -4.57 -24.71
C PHE A 225 -8.96 -4.18 -25.51
N PRO A 226 -8.47 -2.92 -25.38
CA PRO A 226 -7.36 -2.42 -26.18
C PRO A 226 -6.01 -2.92 -25.64
N LEU A 227 -5.75 -4.21 -25.83
CA LEU A 227 -4.52 -4.88 -25.47
C LEU A 227 -3.41 -4.51 -26.45
N ASP A 228 -2.30 -3.98 -25.94
CA ASP A 228 -1.12 -3.61 -26.72
C ASP A 228 0.00 -4.65 -26.53
N ASN A 229 0.33 -4.98 -25.28
CA ASN A 229 1.43 -5.90 -24.97
C ASN A 229 1.15 -6.71 -23.69
N ILE A 230 1.66 -7.94 -23.64
CA ILE A 230 1.65 -8.80 -22.45
C ILE A 230 3.10 -9.03 -22.00
N PHE A 231 3.39 -8.71 -20.74
CA PHE A 231 4.70 -8.90 -20.13
C PHE A 231 4.63 -9.92 -18.99
N VAL A 232 5.72 -10.65 -18.83
CA VAL A 232 6.01 -11.48 -17.66
C VAL A 232 7.03 -10.75 -16.80
N MET A 233 6.75 -10.68 -15.50
CA MET A 233 7.65 -10.13 -14.49
C MET A 233 8.29 -11.25 -13.68
N ASP A 234 9.59 -11.12 -13.39
CA ASP A 234 10.36 -12.04 -12.54
C ASP A 234 10.03 -11.89 -11.04
N GLY A 235 8.75 -12.02 -10.67
CA GLY A 235 8.28 -11.94 -9.29
C GLY A 235 8.96 -12.96 -8.36
N SER A 236 9.27 -14.14 -8.90
CA SER A 236 10.00 -15.22 -8.23
C SER A 236 11.38 -14.80 -7.68
N LYS A 237 11.97 -13.70 -8.18
CA LYS A 237 13.22 -13.13 -7.65
C LYS A 237 13.10 -12.68 -6.20
N ARG A 238 11.88 -12.37 -5.74
CA ARG A 238 11.63 -11.86 -4.37
C ARG A 238 10.75 -12.76 -3.55
N SER A 239 9.71 -13.30 -4.17
CA SER A 239 8.74 -14.13 -3.47
C SER A 239 8.10 -15.17 -4.37
N ASN A 240 7.68 -16.27 -3.77
CA ASN A 240 6.83 -17.26 -4.44
C ASN A 240 5.36 -16.83 -4.58
N LYS A 241 4.98 -15.65 -4.07
CA LYS A 241 3.61 -15.11 -4.19
C LYS A 241 3.28 -14.75 -5.65
N ALA A 242 2.01 -14.95 -6.02
CA ALA A 242 1.51 -14.76 -7.38
C ALA A 242 0.63 -13.50 -7.48
N ASN A 243 0.72 -12.79 -8.61
CA ASN A 243 -0.09 -11.61 -8.87
C ASN A 243 -0.18 -11.29 -10.38
N ALA A 244 -1.11 -10.44 -10.77
CA ALA A 244 -1.24 -9.85 -12.10
C ALA A 244 -1.83 -8.45 -11.99
N PHE A 245 -1.51 -7.57 -12.94
CA PHE A 245 -2.15 -6.26 -13.03
C PHE A 245 -2.04 -5.67 -14.43
N PHE A 246 -2.86 -4.66 -14.72
CA PHE A 246 -2.75 -3.85 -15.93
C PHE A 246 -2.04 -2.52 -15.68
N SER A 247 -1.40 -1.99 -16.73
CA SER A 247 -0.79 -0.67 -16.72
C SER A 247 -0.96 0.04 -18.07
N GLY A 248 -0.72 1.35 -18.11
CA GLY A 248 -0.87 2.20 -19.30
C GLY A 248 -2.22 2.91 -19.38
N ILE A 249 -2.33 3.87 -20.30
CA ILE A 249 -3.51 4.76 -20.46
C ILE A 249 -4.12 4.63 -21.86
N GLY A 250 -5.44 4.80 -21.93
CA GLY A 250 -6.18 4.86 -23.18
C GLY A 250 -6.12 3.54 -23.96
N LYS A 251 -5.67 3.63 -25.22
CA LYS A 251 -5.65 2.51 -26.18
C LYS A 251 -4.40 1.62 -26.10
N LYS A 252 -3.41 1.98 -25.28
CA LYS A 252 -2.17 1.20 -25.12
C LYS A 252 -2.11 0.59 -23.72
N LYS A 253 -2.80 -0.52 -23.52
CA LYS A 253 -2.81 -1.24 -22.24
C LYS A 253 -1.82 -2.39 -22.25
N LYS A 254 -1.02 -2.45 -21.19
CA LYS A 254 -0.07 -3.52 -20.93
C LYS A 254 -0.61 -4.42 -19.83
N ILE A 255 -0.45 -5.73 -20.01
CA ILE A 255 -0.68 -6.71 -18.95
C ILE A 255 0.67 -7.07 -18.36
N VAL A 256 0.77 -7.15 -17.03
CA VAL A 256 1.94 -7.70 -16.35
C VAL A 256 1.50 -8.90 -15.54
N LEU A 257 2.02 -10.08 -15.89
CA LEU A 257 1.78 -11.34 -15.19
C LEU A 257 3.03 -11.73 -14.41
N PHE A 258 2.88 -12.21 -13.18
CA PHE A 258 4.01 -12.78 -12.45
C PHE A 258 4.31 -14.16 -13.02
N ASP A 259 5.60 -14.50 -13.11
CA ASP A 259 6.07 -15.83 -13.47
C ASP A 259 5.52 -16.94 -12.55
N THR A 260 5.42 -16.65 -11.24
CA THR A 260 4.80 -17.54 -10.24
C THR A 260 3.32 -17.79 -10.51
N LEU A 261 2.58 -16.78 -11.00
CA LEU A 261 1.18 -16.92 -11.36
C LEU A 261 1.02 -17.87 -12.54
N ILE A 262 1.82 -17.66 -13.60
CA ILE A 262 1.79 -18.48 -14.82
C ILE A 262 2.14 -19.93 -14.51
N LYS A 263 3.12 -20.16 -13.64
CA LYS A 263 3.58 -21.51 -13.28
C LYS A 263 2.53 -22.34 -12.52
N ASN A 264 1.72 -21.70 -11.68
CA ASN A 264 0.83 -22.40 -10.74
C ASN A 264 -0.64 -22.51 -11.22
N HIS A 265 -0.99 -21.82 -12.31
CA HIS A 265 -2.36 -21.73 -12.79
C HIS A 265 -2.53 -22.30 -14.20
N SER A 266 -3.70 -22.88 -14.45
CA SER A 266 -4.06 -23.31 -15.79
C SER A 266 -4.31 -22.10 -16.69
N LYS A 267 -4.27 -22.33 -18.01
CA LYS A 267 -4.60 -21.32 -19.01
C LYS A 267 -5.96 -20.65 -18.75
N ASP A 268 -6.98 -21.45 -18.46
CA ASP A 268 -8.33 -20.93 -18.21
C ASP A 268 -8.41 -20.13 -16.91
N GLU A 269 -7.70 -20.55 -15.86
CA GLU A 269 -7.60 -19.80 -14.61
C GLU A 269 -6.94 -18.43 -14.85
N LEU A 270 -5.85 -18.39 -15.62
CA LEU A 270 -5.14 -17.15 -15.98
C LEU A 270 -6.03 -16.20 -16.79
N VAL A 271 -6.75 -16.72 -17.80
CA VAL A 271 -7.68 -15.90 -18.59
C VAL A 271 -8.84 -15.41 -17.74
N ALA A 272 -9.30 -16.20 -16.75
CA ALA A 272 -10.36 -15.78 -15.83
C ALA A 272 -9.89 -14.65 -14.88
N VAL A 273 -8.65 -14.73 -14.36
CA VAL A 273 -8.04 -13.63 -13.60
C VAL A 273 -7.95 -12.37 -14.46
N LEU A 274 -7.56 -12.52 -15.73
CA LEU A 274 -7.52 -11.38 -16.66
C LEU A 274 -8.91 -10.83 -16.97
N ALA A 275 -9.93 -11.69 -17.04
CA ALA A 275 -11.31 -11.24 -17.20
C ALA A 275 -11.78 -10.38 -16.01
N HIS A 276 -11.39 -10.73 -14.78
CA HIS A 276 -11.64 -9.93 -13.58
C HIS A 276 -10.96 -8.56 -13.69
N GLU A 277 -9.67 -8.55 -14.01
CA GLU A 277 -8.90 -7.32 -14.18
C GLU A 277 -9.47 -6.43 -15.33
N VAL A 278 -9.97 -7.03 -16.43
CA VAL A 278 -10.66 -6.30 -17.51
C VAL A 278 -12.00 -5.74 -17.04
N GLY A 279 -12.66 -6.41 -16.09
CA GLY A 279 -13.84 -5.93 -15.40
C GLY A 279 -13.60 -4.57 -14.75
N HIS A 280 -12.47 -4.39 -14.05
CA HIS A 280 -12.09 -3.09 -13.47
C HIS A 280 -11.97 -1.98 -14.53
N PHE A 281 -11.41 -2.31 -15.69
CA PHE A 281 -11.32 -1.36 -16.80
C PHE A 281 -12.69 -1.01 -17.37
N LYS A 282 -13.53 -2.02 -17.67
CA LYS A 282 -14.84 -1.83 -18.30
C LYS A 282 -15.82 -1.08 -17.40
N LYS A 283 -15.74 -1.27 -16.09
CA LYS A 283 -16.51 -0.56 -15.08
C LYS A 283 -15.92 0.81 -14.70
N LYS A 284 -14.78 1.19 -15.29
CA LYS A 284 -14.08 2.46 -15.04
C LYS A 284 -13.63 2.64 -13.58
N HIS A 285 -13.39 1.55 -12.85
CA HIS A 285 -12.98 1.61 -11.44
C HIS A 285 -11.72 2.48 -11.23
N ILE A 286 -10.73 2.36 -12.13
CA ILE A 286 -9.49 3.15 -12.06
C ILE A 286 -9.76 4.65 -12.25
N VAL A 287 -10.70 5.02 -13.13
CA VAL A 287 -11.03 6.44 -13.39
C VAL A 287 -11.72 7.03 -12.17
N TYR A 288 -12.71 6.33 -11.60
CA TYR A 288 -13.39 6.80 -10.39
C TYR A 288 -12.45 6.84 -9.18
N ALA A 289 -11.59 5.82 -9.01
CA ALA A 289 -10.57 5.83 -7.97
C ALA A 289 -9.64 7.04 -8.13
N PHE A 290 -9.19 7.36 -9.35
CA PHE A 290 -8.36 8.54 -9.61
C PHE A 290 -9.08 9.85 -9.25
N VAL A 291 -10.35 10.02 -9.62
CA VAL A 291 -11.14 11.21 -9.26
C VAL A 291 -11.30 11.33 -7.74
N LEU A 292 -11.63 10.23 -7.05
CA LEU A 292 -11.73 10.21 -5.59
C LEU A 292 -10.40 10.54 -4.92
N SER A 293 -9.28 10.00 -5.41
CA SER A 293 -7.95 10.33 -4.93
C SER A 293 -7.60 11.81 -5.16
N ALA A 294 -7.95 12.38 -6.31
CA ALA A 294 -7.74 13.80 -6.59
C ALA A 294 -8.55 14.70 -5.65
N MET A 295 -9.81 14.35 -5.37
CA MET A 295 -10.64 15.04 -4.37
C MET A 295 -10.06 14.92 -2.97
N GLN A 296 -9.58 13.74 -2.59
CA GLN A 296 -8.95 13.51 -1.29
C GLN A 296 -7.68 14.34 -1.13
N ILE A 297 -6.84 14.43 -2.16
CA ILE A 297 -5.63 15.27 -2.14
C ILE A 297 -5.99 16.74 -1.95
N ALA A 298 -6.94 17.25 -2.73
CA ALA A 298 -7.39 18.63 -2.60
C ALA A 298 -7.95 18.91 -1.19
N PHE A 299 -8.75 18.00 -0.65
CA PHE A 299 -9.29 18.09 0.71
C PHE A 299 -8.21 18.09 1.79
N THR A 300 -7.24 17.16 1.72
CA THR A 300 -6.11 17.08 2.66
C THR A 300 -5.25 18.35 2.60
N LEU A 301 -4.93 18.82 1.39
CA LEU A 301 -4.12 20.03 1.23
C LEU A 301 -4.87 21.30 1.67
N TYR A 302 -6.18 21.36 1.47
CA TYR A 302 -7.00 22.42 2.00
C TYR A 302 -6.95 22.46 3.54
N ILE A 303 -7.12 21.32 4.22
CA ILE A 303 -7.02 21.28 5.68
C ILE A 303 -5.60 21.65 6.14
N LEU A 304 -4.56 21.17 5.45
CA LEU A 304 -3.19 21.56 5.73
C LEU A 304 -3.01 23.09 5.63
N SER A 305 -3.60 23.73 4.62
CA SER A 305 -3.50 25.19 4.44
C SER A 305 -4.04 25.99 5.63
N LEU A 306 -5.02 25.45 6.36
CA LEU A 306 -5.60 26.12 7.53
C LEU A 306 -4.66 26.15 8.76
N MET A 307 -3.60 25.33 8.76
CA MET A 307 -2.74 25.19 9.94
C MET A 307 -1.24 25.18 9.67
N VAL A 308 -0.80 25.16 8.41
CA VAL A 308 0.62 25.03 8.05
C VAL A 308 1.49 26.18 8.59
N PHE A 309 0.90 27.37 8.81
CA PHE A 309 1.58 28.53 9.41
C PHE A 309 1.38 28.65 10.93
N ASN A 310 0.77 27.66 11.58
CA ASN A 310 0.53 27.73 13.02
C ASN A 310 1.81 27.40 13.80
N GLN A 311 2.47 28.43 14.35
CA GLN A 311 3.65 28.27 15.19
C GLN A 311 3.43 27.35 16.40
N GLN A 312 2.22 27.31 16.96
CA GLN A 312 1.93 26.51 18.15
C GLN A 312 2.06 25.00 17.86
N LEU A 313 1.88 24.56 16.61
CA LEU A 313 2.15 23.17 16.20
C LEU A 313 3.64 22.84 16.28
N SER A 314 4.51 23.74 15.80
CA SER A 314 5.97 23.55 15.85
C SER A 314 6.45 23.47 17.30
N ILE A 315 5.96 24.38 18.15
CA ILE A 315 6.30 24.39 19.58
C ILE A 315 5.79 23.14 20.30
N ALA A 316 4.60 22.64 19.93
CA ALA A 316 4.06 21.41 20.50
C ALA A 316 4.94 20.18 20.21
N LEU A 317 5.73 20.21 19.13
CA LEU A 317 6.72 19.17 18.81
C LEU A 317 8.13 19.45 19.36
N GLY A 318 8.28 20.46 20.22
CA GLY A 318 9.54 20.85 20.85
C GLY A 318 10.35 21.91 20.08
N GLY A 319 9.79 22.48 19.00
CA GLY A 319 10.44 23.55 18.24
C GLY A 319 10.50 24.86 19.04
N THR A 320 11.46 25.72 18.72
CA THR A 320 11.61 27.05 19.35
C THR A 320 10.90 28.15 18.57
N GLN A 321 10.64 27.92 17.28
CA GLN A 321 9.99 28.85 16.37
C GLN A 321 9.10 28.10 15.37
N GLN A 322 8.42 28.85 14.51
CA GLN A 322 7.63 28.26 13.44
C GLN A 322 8.56 27.52 12.46
N ALA A 323 8.26 26.24 12.20
CA ALA A 323 8.99 25.38 11.29
C ALA A 323 8.00 24.57 10.44
N LEU A 324 8.02 24.78 9.12
CA LEU A 324 7.04 24.14 8.22
C LEU A 324 7.10 22.60 8.28
N HIS A 325 8.30 22.03 8.36
CA HIS A 325 8.47 20.57 8.43
C HIS A 325 7.95 19.97 9.74
N LEU A 326 8.07 20.67 10.88
CA LEU A 326 7.43 20.26 12.14
C LEU A 326 5.91 20.32 12.02
N ASN A 327 5.37 21.39 11.41
CA ASN A 327 3.94 21.53 11.19
C ASN A 327 3.39 20.43 10.27
N LEU A 328 4.16 19.97 9.28
CA LEU A 328 3.80 18.84 8.43
C LEU A 328 3.74 17.51 9.21
N ILE A 329 4.66 17.27 10.15
CA ILE A 329 4.58 16.10 11.05
C ILE A 329 3.34 16.20 11.94
N ALA A 330 3.14 17.34 12.59
CA ALA A 330 1.99 17.55 13.47
C ALA A 330 0.67 17.35 12.71
N PHE A 331 0.58 17.90 11.50
CA PHE A 331 -0.55 17.70 10.60
C PHE A 331 -0.78 16.22 10.28
N GLY A 332 0.26 15.46 9.94
CA GLY A 332 0.12 14.03 9.66
C GLY A 332 -0.53 13.25 10.80
N ILE A 333 -0.17 13.55 12.05
CA ILE A 333 -0.75 12.90 13.24
C ILE A 333 -2.18 13.41 13.48
N LEU A 334 -2.39 14.72 13.47
CA LEU A 334 -3.71 15.34 13.71
C LEU A 334 -4.74 14.94 12.64
N PHE A 335 -4.30 14.74 11.40
CA PHE A 335 -5.14 14.33 10.28
C PHE A 335 -5.46 12.83 10.29
N SER A 336 -4.73 12.01 11.05
CA SER A 336 -4.90 10.54 11.04
C SER A 336 -6.33 10.05 11.30
N PRO A 337 -7.17 10.63 12.19
CA PRO A 337 -8.55 10.17 12.35
C PRO A 337 -9.42 10.44 11.12
N ILE A 338 -9.22 11.60 10.48
CA ILE A 338 -9.91 11.97 9.23
C ILE A 338 -9.46 11.02 8.12
N SER A 339 -8.15 10.76 8.02
CA SER A 339 -7.58 9.80 7.09
C SER A 339 -8.19 8.41 7.27
N GLY A 340 -8.30 7.91 8.51
CA GLY A 340 -8.92 6.61 8.81
C GLY A 340 -10.37 6.49 8.32
N ILE A 341 -11.18 7.54 8.52
CA ILE A 341 -12.56 7.58 8.00
C ILE A 341 -12.58 7.57 6.47
N THR A 342 -11.76 8.42 5.83
CA THR A 342 -11.70 8.44 4.35
C THR A 342 -11.20 7.11 3.78
N GLY A 343 -10.22 6.48 4.43
CA GLY A 343 -9.69 5.16 4.08
C GLY A 343 -10.76 4.07 4.19
N LEU A 344 -11.58 4.08 5.25
CA LEU A 344 -12.71 3.16 5.39
C LEU A 344 -13.70 3.27 4.22
N LEU A 345 -14.07 4.50 3.83
CA LEU A 345 -14.98 4.74 2.70
C LEU A 345 -14.37 4.22 1.39
N MET A 346 -13.08 4.45 1.17
CA MET A 346 -12.36 3.93 0.01
C MET A 346 -12.30 2.40 0.01
N SER A 347 -12.09 1.76 1.16
CA SER A 347 -12.11 0.30 1.31
C SER A 347 -13.50 -0.29 1.03
N ILE A 348 -14.58 0.36 1.48
CA ILE A 348 -15.95 -0.06 1.14
C ILE A 348 -16.17 0.00 -0.38
N TYR A 349 -15.75 1.10 -1.02
CA TYR A 349 -15.87 1.27 -2.47
C TYR A 349 -15.03 0.24 -3.23
N SER A 350 -13.79 -0.02 -2.79
CA SER A 350 -12.92 -1.04 -3.36
C SER A 350 -13.56 -2.43 -3.31
N ARG A 351 -14.11 -2.84 -2.15
CA ARG A 351 -14.79 -4.14 -2.01
C ARG A 351 -15.99 -4.30 -2.94
N LYS A 352 -16.73 -3.22 -3.20
CA LYS A 352 -17.82 -3.22 -4.18
C LYS A 352 -17.27 -3.45 -5.60
N ASN A 353 -16.20 -2.75 -5.96
CA ASN A 353 -15.56 -2.88 -7.27
C ASN A 353 -15.07 -4.31 -7.54
N GLU A 354 -14.54 -5.00 -6.52
CA GLU A 354 -14.14 -6.41 -6.61
C GLU A 354 -15.31 -7.34 -6.99
N PHE A 355 -16.48 -7.17 -6.36
CA PHE A 355 -17.66 -7.96 -6.72
C PHE A 355 -18.17 -7.65 -8.14
N GLU A 356 -18.09 -6.39 -8.57
CA GLU A 356 -18.46 -6.01 -9.94
C GLU A 356 -17.50 -6.62 -10.98
N ALA A 357 -16.21 -6.70 -10.65
CA ALA A 357 -15.19 -7.33 -11.49
C ALA A 357 -15.33 -8.85 -11.54
N ASP A 358 -15.59 -9.49 -10.40
CA ASP A 358 -15.92 -10.93 -10.31
C ASP A 358 -17.16 -11.28 -11.15
N ALA A 359 -18.22 -10.49 -11.03
CA ALA A 359 -19.44 -10.68 -11.82
C ALA A 359 -19.17 -10.50 -13.33
N TYR A 360 -18.34 -9.53 -13.71
CA TYR A 360 -17.94 -9.33 -15.10
C TYR A 360 -17.16 -10.53 -15.65
N ALA A 361 -16.19 -11.06 -14.88
CA ALA A 361 -15.42 -12.23 -15.27
C ALA A 361 -16.29 -13.48 -15.44
N LYS A 362 -17.23 -13.68 -14.50
CA LYS A 362 -18.24 -14.74 -14.59
C LYS A 362 -19.08 -14.65 -15.86
N GLN A 363 -19.52 -13.45 -16.24
CA GLN A 363 -20.39 -13.23 -17.39
C GLN A 363 -19.64 -13.32 -18.74
N THR A 364 -18.37 -12.90 -18.79
CA THR A 364 -17.65 -12.75 -20.06
C THR A 364 -16.72 -13.92 -20.38
N PHE A 365 -16.31 -14.69 -19.37
CA PHE A 365 -15.43 -15.85 -19.51
C PHE A 365 -15.94 -17.08 -18.77
N ASN A 366 -15.54 -17.28 -17.50
CA ASN A 366 -15.89 -18.46 -16.73
C ASN A 366 -15.72 -18.21 -15.22
N GLY A 367 -16.83 -18.27 -14.47
CA GLY A 367 -16.81 -18.05 -13.01
C GLY A 367 -16.14 -19.18 -12.22
N LEU A 368 -16.20 -20.42 -12.69
CA LEU A 368 -15.56 -21.57 -12.04
C LEU A 368 -14.04 -21.52 -12.15
N SER A 369 -13.51 -21.14 -13.33
CA SER A 369 -12.07 -20.92 -13.52
C SER A 369 -11.55 -19.80 -12.62
N LEU A 370 -12.30 -18.70 -12.48
CA LEU A 370 -11.93 -17.64 -11.53
C LEU A 370 -11.98 -18.13 -10.09
N ALA A 371 -13.03 -18.87 -9.71
CA ALA A 371 -13.14 -19.44 -8.37
C ALA A 371 -11.96 -20.37 -8.03
N ASN A 372 -11.54 -21.22 -8.98
CA ASN A 372 -10.38 -22.09 -8.81
C ASN A 372 -9.07 -21.32 -8.71
N ALA A 373 -8.91 -20.26 -9.53
CA ALA A 373 -7.75 -19.37 -9.42
C ALA A 373 -7.66 -18.70 -8.06
N LEU A 374 -8.77 -18.15 -7.54
CA LEU A 374 -8.82 -17.51 -6.23
C LEU A 374 -8.53 -18.50 -5.08
N LYS A 375 -9.01 -19.74 -5.19
CA LYS A 375 -8.68 -20.80 -4.22
C LYS A 375 -7.19 -21.11 -4.21
N LYS A 376 -6.59 -21.31 -5.40
CA LYS A 376 -5.14 -21.57 -5.53
C LYS A 376 -4.31 -20.41 -5.02
N LEU A 377 -4.65 -19.17 -5.36
CA LEU A 377 -3.97 -17.97 -4.86
C LEU A 377 -4.00 -17.88 -3.34
N SER A 378 -5.15 -18.16 -2.74
CA SER A 378 -5.31 -18.15 -1.28
C SER A 378 -4.50 -19.23 -0.58
N VAL A 379 -4.49 -20.44 -1.16
CA VAL A 379 -3.70 -21.57 -0.68
C VAL A 379 -2.19 -21.31 -0.82
N ASP A 380 -1.77 -20.73 -1.94
CA ASP A 380 -0.36 -20.44 -2.21
C ASP A 380 0.15 -19.26 -1.38
N SER A 381 -0.70 -18.30 -1.03
CA SER A 381 -0.36 -17.13 -0.22
C SER A 381 -0.56 -17.34 1.28
N LEU A 382 -1.11 -18.50 1.69
CA LEU A 382 -1.48 -18.84 3.07
C LEU A 382 -2.45 -17.81 3.71
N ASP A 383 -3.43 -17.35 2.94
CA ASP A 383 -4.37 -16.31 3.37
C ASP A 383 -5.28 -16.78 4.53
N ASN A 384 -5.72 -15.83 5.35
CA ASN A 384 -6.71 -16.08 6.40
C ASN A 384 -8.10 -16.33 5.79
N LEU A 385 -8.64 -17.54 5.98
CA LEU A 385 -9.96 -17.94 5.47
C LEU A 385 -11.14 -17.45 6.32
N TYR A 386 -10.93 -17.18 7.62
CA TYR A 386 -11.96 -16.71 8.56
C TYR A 386 -11.57 -15.40 9.24
N PRO A 387 -11.33 -14.32 8.47
CA PRO A 387 -11.05 -13.03 9.07
C PRO A 387 -12.29 -12.52 9.82
N HIS A 388 -12.07 -11.86 10.96
CA HIS A 388 -13.19 -11.34 11.75
C HIS A 388 -13.96 -10.25 10.99
N PRO A 389 -15.30 -10.23 11.00
CA PRO A 389 -16.08 -9.25 10.22
C PRO A 389 -15.73 -7.78 10.49
N VAL A 390 -15.42 -7.43 11.74
CA VAL A 390 -14.99 -6.07 12.12
C VAL A 390 -13.62 -5.75 11.52
N TYR A 391 -12.69 -6.70 11.54
CA TYR A 391 -11.37 -6.53 10.91
C TYR A 391 -11.51 -6.35 9.39
N VAL A 392 -12.35 -7.16 8.75
CA VAL A 392 -12.67 -7.01 7.32
C VAL A 392 -13.26 -5.63 7.02
N PHE A 393 -14.13 -5.10 7.88
CA PHE A 393 -14.76 -3.81 7.66
C PHE A 393 -13.73 -2.67 7.59
N PHE A 394 -12.81 -2.61 8.57
CA PHE A 394 -11.81 -1.55 8.68
C PHE A 394 -10.56 -1.77 7.81
N CYS A 395 -10.04 -2.99 7.73
CA CYS A 395 -8.70 -3.25 7.18
C CYS A 395 -8.70 -3.78 5.74
N TYR A 396 -9.75 -4.47 5.29
CA TYR A 396 -9.71 -5.17 4.00
C TYR A 396 -10.16 -4.29 2.83
N SER A 397 -9.31 -4.12 1.82
CA SER A 397 -9.69 -3.53 0.53
C SER A 397 -10.40 -4.52 -0.41
N HIS A 398 -10.22 -5.82 -0.18
CA HIS A 398 -10.83 -6.91 -0.95
C HIS A 398 -11.82 -7.71 -0.10
N PRO A 399 -12.96 -8.17 -0.64
CA PRO A 399 -13.85 -9.04 0.10
C PRO A 399 -13.17 -10.38 0.46
N PRO A 400 -13.48 -10.98 1.63
CA PRO A 400 -12.98 -12.30 1.99
C PRO A 400 -13.28 -13.35 0.91
N LEU A 401 -12.35 -14.28 0.70
CA LEU A 401 -12.43 -15.31 -0.35
C LEU A 401 -13.79 -16.02 -0.37
N LEU A 402 -14.27 -16.50 0.78
CA LEU A 402 -15.53 -17.25 0.86
C LEU A 402 -16.74 -16.43 0.37
N LYS A 403 -16.74 -15.11 0.58
CA LYS A 403 -17.80 -14.24 0.04
C LYS A 403 -17.71 -14.12 -1.47
N ARG A 404 -16.50 -14.02 -2.03
CA ARG A 404 -16.27 -13.98 -3.49
C ARG A 404 -16.68 -15.29 -4.14
N LEU A 405 -16.26 -16.43 -3.57
CA LEU A 405 -16.64 -17.77 -4.05
C LEU A 405 -18.15 -17.96 -4.09
N LYS A 406 -18.87 -17.54 -3.03
CA LYS A 406 -20.33 -17.58 -3.00
C LYS A 406 -20.96 -16.77 -4.13
N ALA A 407 -20.43 -15.57 -4.43
CA ALA A 407 -20.92 -14.71 -5.51
C ALA A 407 -20.58 -15.25 -6.91
N LEU A 408 -19.51 -16.03 -7.06
CA LEU A 408 -19.15 -16.67 -8.33
C LEU A 408 -19.99 -17.92 -8.63
N VAL A 409 -20.40 -18.64 -7.59
CA VAL A 409 -21.20 -19.87 -7.72
C VAL A 409 -22.72 -19.58 -7.79
N ALA A 410 -23.21 -18.55 -7.12
CA ALA A 410 -24.59 -18.05 -7.26
C ALA A 410 -24.75 -17.31 -8.59
#